data_AF-A0A1Q6YGX7-F1
#
_entry.id   AF-A0A1Q6YGX7-F1
#
_cell.length_a   1.000
_cell.length_b   1.000
_cell.length_c   1.000
_cell.angle_alpha   90.00
_cell.angle_beta   90.00
_cell.angle_gamma   90.00
#
_symmetry.space_group_name_H-M   'P 1'
#
loop_
_entity.id
_entity.type
_entity.pdbx_description
1 polymer ?
#
loop_
_entity_poly.entity_id
_entity_poly.type
_entity_poly.pdbx_seq_one_letter_code
_entity_poly.pdbx_strand_id
1 'polypeptide(L)'
;MNVTIDAKLKAKCPRTALGCVTAQVKAGASPAALLEEMKTRENEIQKLPFPRGVLESVQVETTRKAYKALGKDPARYRNSAEALLRRVVAGKGLPEINAVVDVINLVSVESRLPVGLYDLGHVVGDIVFRAGCHCSPIPSARTAARRAIPSERWSRRRRSRCWRLSFRLPARKDSGAGRKECPTC
;
A
#
# COMPACT_ATOMS: atom_id res chain seq x y z
N MET A 1 16.66 12.62 -4.94
CA MET A 1 15.27 12.11 -5.06
C MET A 1 14.39 13.04 -4.26
N ASN A 2 13.53 13.80 -4.92
CA ASN A 2 12.58 14.67 -4.22
C ASN A 2 11.23 13.97 -4.11
N VAL A 3 10.60 14.06 -2.93
CA VAL A 3 9.26 13.56 -2.69
C VAL A 3 8.31 14.74 -2.54
N THR A 4 7.30 14.83 -3.41
CA THR A 4 6.34 15.93 -3.43
C THR A 4 4.90 15.40 -3.43
N ILE A 5 3.98 16.24 -2.95
CA ILE A 5 2.55 15.96 -2.99
C ILE A 5 1.95 16.83 -4.10
N ASP A 6 1.20 16.19 -5.00
CA ASP A 6 0.56 16.86 -6.13
C ASP A 6 -0.43 17.94 -5.68
N ALA A 7 -0.42 19.08 -6.38
CA ALA A 7 -1.26 20.22 -6.03
C ALA A 7 -2.76 19.92 -6.18
N LYS A 8 -3.17 19.13 -7.19
CA LYS A 8 -4.58 18.73 -7.35
C LYS A 8 -5.02 17.80 -6.22
N LEU A 9 -4.11 16.97 -5.70
CA LEU A 9 -4.37 16.16 -4.52
C LEU A 9 -4.55 17.03 -3.27
N LYS A 10 -3.64 17.99 -3.03
CA LYS A 10 -3.77 18.93 -1.91
C LYS A 10 -5.03 19.79 -2.00
N ALA A 11 -5.45 20.19 -3.20
CA ALA A 11 -6.68 20.95 -3.37
C ALA A 11 -7.93 20.18 -2.90
N LYS A 12 -7.98 18.86 -3.16
CA LYS A 12 -9.10 18.00 -2.73
C LYS A 12 -8.96 17.54 -1.28
N CYS A 13 -7.73 17.35 -0.81
CA CYS A 13 -7.42 16.88 0.53
C CYS A 13 -6.32 17.76 1.16
N PRO A 14 -6.67 18.93 1.72
CA PRO A 14 -5.67 19.93 2.16
C PRO A 14 -4.81 19.47 3.34
N ARG A 15 -5.34 18.56 4.17
CA ARG A 15 -4.63 17.99 5.33
C ARG A 15 -3.82 16.74 4.99
N THR A 16 -3.68 16.39 3.71
CA THR A 16 -2.86 15.24 3.31
C THR A 16 -1.40 15.51 3.61
N ALA A 17 -0.82 14.65 4.44
CA ALA A 17 0.60 14.60 4.74
C ALA A 17 1.19 13.25 4.28
N LEU A 18 2.49 13.24 4.02
CA LEU A 18 3.23 12.05 3.62
C LEU A 18 4.47 11.92 4.51
N GLY A 19 4.57 10.81 5.25
CA GLY A 19 5.79 10.42 5.93
C GLY A 19 6.62 9.52 5.03
N CYS A 20 7.92 9.80 4.92
CA CYS A 20 8.86 8.96 4.18
C CYS A 20 9.97 8.52 5.13
N VAL A 21 10.18 7.21 5.21
CA VAL A 21 11.29 6.60 5.95
C VAL A 21 12.08 5.75 4.96
N THR A 22 13.38 5.92 4.97
CA THR A 22 14.31 5.17 4.13
C THR A 22 15.25 4.38 5.04
N ALA A 23 15.41 3.10 4.75
CA ALA A 23 16.27 2.21 5.51
C ALA A 23 16.89 1.19 4.57
N GLN A 24 18.10 0.74 4.91
CA GLN A 24 18.70 -0.42 4.26
C GLN A 24 18.25 -1.66 5.02
N VAL A 25 17.53 -2.54 4.32
CA VAL A 25 16.93 -3.74 4.92
C VAL A 25 17.25 -4.95 4.04
N LYS A 26 17.43 -6.11 4.69
CA LYS A 26 17.53 -7.38 3.98
C LYS A 26 16.15 -8.02 3.93
N ALA A 27 15.65 -8.25 2.72
CA ALA A 27 14.44 -9.03 2.52
C ALA A 27 14.77 -10.51 2.78
N GLY A 28 14.24 -11.05 3.88
CA GLY A 28 14.42 -12.45 4.27
C GLY A 28 13.19 -12.97 5.00
N ALA A 29 13.32 -14.18 5.56
CA ALA A 29 12.29 -14.74 6.44
C ALA A 29 12.07 -13.81 7.65
N SER A 30 10.82 -13.75 8.10
CA SER A 30 10.43 -12.91 9.23
C SER A 30 11.04 -13.45 10.52
N PRO A 31 11.78 -12.63 11.30
CA PRO A 31 12.33 -13.08 12.58
C PRO A 31 11.23 -13.51 13.54
N ALA A 32 11.48 -14.51 14.38
CA ALA A 32 10.50 -15.01 15.34
C ALA A 32 9.95 -13.89 16.24
N ALA A 33 10.80 -12.95 16.67
CA ALA A 33 10.39 -11.80 17.47
C ALA A 33 9.33 -10.92 16.78
N LEU A 34 9.45 -10.72 15.45
CA LEU A 34 8.46 -9.97 14.68
C LEU A 34 7.12 -10.72 14.58
N LEU A 35 7.18 -12.04 14.37
CA LEU A 35 5.99 -12.87 14.29
C LEU A 35 5.23 -12.91 15.62
N GLU A 36 5.94 -12.96 16.74
CA GLU A 36 5.33 -12.89 18.07
C GLU A 36 4.70 -11.51 18.35
N GLU A 37 5.33 -10.42 17.91
CA GLU A 37 4.72 -9.08 18.00
C GLU A 37 3.44 -8.99 17.15
N MET A 38 3.47 -9.51 15.92
CA MET A 38 2.29 -9.56 15.05
C MET A 38 1.14 -10.34 15.69
N LYS A 39 1.42 -11.54 16.22
CA LYS A 39 0.42 -12.35 16.95
C LYS A 39 -0.10 -11.61 18.18
N THR A 40 0.76 -10.91 18.90
CA THR A 40 0.37 -10.13 20.08
C THR A 40 -0.62 -9.05 19.69
N ARG A 41 -0.33 -8.25 18.65
CA ARG A 41 -1.27 -7.22 18.16
C ARG A 41 -2.55 -7.79 17.60
N GLU A 42 -2.50 -8.92 16.91
CA GLU A 42 -3.70 -9.63 16.45
C GLU A 42 -4.59 -10.03 17.62
N ASN A 43 -4.00 -10.65 18.64
CA ASN A 43 -4.70 -11.10 19.83
C ASN A 43 -5.30 -9.93 20.61
N GLU A 44 -4.58 -8.82 20.75
CA GLU A 44 -5.10 -7.61 21.38
C GLU A 44 -6.35 -7.10 20.67
N ILE A 45 -6.32 -6.99 19.34
CA ILE A 45 -7.47 -6.54 18.54
C ILE A 45 -8.65 -7.50 18.71
N GLN A 46 -8.40 -8.81 18.71
CA GLN A 46 -9.44 -9.83 18.87
C GLN A 46 -10.05 -9.86 20.28
N LYS A 47 -9.27 -9.52 21.31
CA LYS A 47 -9.71 -9.47 22.71
C LYS A 47 -10.43 -8.17 23.08
N LEU A 48 -10.48 -7.18 22.19
CA LEU A 48 -11.27 -5.97 22.43
C LEU A 48 -12.75 -6.34 22.66
N PRO A 49 -13.48 -5.61 23.54
CA PRO A 49 -14.92 -5.83 23.74
C PRO A 49 -15.71 -5.75 22.44
N PHE A 50 -15.25 -4.92 21.50
CA PHE A 50 -15.82 -4.77 20.17
C PHE A 50 -14.70 -4.73 19.11
N PRO A 51 -14.22 -5.88 18.61
CA PRO A 51 -13.08 -5.94 17.67
C PRO A 51 -13.35 -5.19 16.36
N ARG A 52 -14.60 -5.17 15.88
CA ARG A 52 -14.98 -4.41 14.68
C ARG A 52 -14.80 -2.90 14.83
N GLY A 53 -14.77 -2.38 16.05
CA GLY A 53 -14.59 -0.94 16.32
C GLY A 53 -13.28 -0.37 15.77
N VAL A 54 -12.25 -1.20 15.55
CA VAL A 54 -11.01 -0.75 14.90
C VAL A 54 -11.23 -0.22 13.48
N LEU A 55 -12.27 -0.70 12.79
CA LEU A 55 -12.66 -0.27 11.44
C LEU A 55 -13.43 1.05 11.41
N GLU A 56 -13.83 1.54 12.58
CA GLU A 56 -14.54 2.81 12.79
C GLU A 56 -13.63 3.89 13.38
N SER A 57 -12.33 3.59 13.50
CA SER A 57 -11.33 4.53 13.98
C SER A 57 -11.23 5.77 13.08
N VAL A 58 -10.85 6.89 13.71
CA VAL A 58 -10.73 8.19 13.04
C VAL A 58 -9.79 8.12 11.83
N GLN A 59 -8.72 7.33 11.90
CA GLN A 59 -7.75 7.15 10.82
C GLN A 59 -8.36 6.44 9.60
N VAL A 60 -9.14 5.37 9.84
CA VAL A 60 -9.82 4.63 8.78
C VAL A 60 -10.89 5.52 8.14
N GLU A 61 -11.71 6.19 8.95
CA GLU A 61 -12.73 7.13 8.48
C GLU A 61 -12.14 8.29 7.68
N THR A 62 -11.03 8.87 8.16
CA THR A 62 -10.33 9.95 7.44
C THR A 62 -9.83 9.47 6.08
N THR A 63 -9.31 8.25 6.02
CA THR A 63 -8.85 7.68 4.74
C THR A 63 -10.04 7.40 3.80
N ARG A 64 -11.16 6.88 4.30
CA ARG A 64 -12.39 6.69 3.49
C ARG A 64 -12.89 8.02 2.92
N LYS A 65 -12.93 9.09 3.73
CA LYS A 65 -13.30 10.44 3.30
C LYS A 65 -12.35 10.96 2.22
N ALA A 66 -11.04 10.74 2.37
CA ALA A 66 -10.05 11.13 1.37
C ALA A 66 -10.31 10.42 0.03
N TYR A 67 -10.53 9.10 0.02
CA TYR A 67 -10.87 8.37 -1.21
C TYR A 67 -12.15 8.87 -1.87
N LYS A 68 -13.18 9.17 -1.07
CA LYS A 68 -14.44 9.73 -1.54
C LYS A 68 -14.23 11.11 -2.19
N ALA A 69 -13.43 11.99 -1.58
CA ALA A 69 -13.07 13.30 -2.14
C ALA A 69 -12.30 13.19 -3.48
N LEU A 70 -11.56 12.09 -3.67
CA LEU A 70 -10.88 11.78 -4.93
C LEU A 70 -11.78 11.10 -5.98
N GLY A 71 -13.08 10.94 -5.70
CA GLY A 71 -14.05 10.32 -6.60
C GLY A 71 -13.94 8.80 -6.66
N LYS A 72 -13.31 8.15 -5.67
CA LYS A 72 -13.23 6.70 -5.56
C LYS A 72 -14.20 6.21 -4.49
N ASP A 73 -14.99 5.20 -4.82
CA ASP A 73 -15.85 4.52 -3.86
C ASP A 73 -14.98 3.73 -2.85
N PRO A 74 -14.99 4.09 -1.55
CA PRO A 74 -14.22 3.40 -0.51
C PRO A 74 -14.66 1.94 -0.30
N ALA A 75 -15.93 1.60 -0.60
CA ALA A 75 -16.43 0.24 -0.47
C ALA A 75 -15.79 -0.69 -1.51
N ARG A 76 -15.57 -0.16 -2.72
CA ARG A 76 -14.91 -0.83 -3.84
C ARG A 76 -13.39 -0.81 -3.77
N TYR A 77 -12.80 0.31 -3.34
CA TYR A 77 -11.36 0.50 -3.24
C TYR A 77 -10.93 0.67 -1.79
N ARG A 78 -10.66 -0.45 -1.13
CA ARG A 78 -10.20 -0.49 0.27
C ARG A 78 -8.70 -0.21 0.34
N ASN A 79 -8.28 0.56 1.34
CA ASN A 79 -6.86 0.77 1.61
C ASN A 79 -6.23 -0.51 2.25
N SER A 80 -4.90 -0.56 2.33
CA SER A 80 -4.18 -1.72 2.87
C SER A 80 -4.48 -1.95 4.36
N ALA A 81 -4.45 -0.90 5.18
CA ALA A 81 -4.73 -0.99 6.61
C ALA A 81 -6.12 -1.56 6.91
N GLU A 82 -7.17 -1.06 6.26
CA GLU A 82 -8.55 -1.54 6.46
C GLU A 82 -8.73 -2.99 5.98
N ALA A 83 -8.04 -3.39 4.90
CA ALA A 83 -8.03 -4.78 4.44
C ALA A 83 -7.36 -5.73 5.46
N LEU A 84 -6.25 -5.30 6.06
CA LEU A 84 -5.55 -6.05 7.11
C LEU A 84 -6.37 -6.13 8.40
N LEU A 85 -6.91 -5.00 8.87
CA LEU A 85 -7.76 -4.95 10.07
C LEU A 85 -8.98 -5.87 9.93
N ARG A 86 -9.67 -5.86 8.79
CA ARG A 86 -10.79 -6.79 8.53
C ARG A 86 -10.36 -8.26 8.58
N ARG A 87 -9.14 -8.55 8.14
CA ARG A 87 -8.59 -9.92 8.17
C ARG A 87 -8.34 -10.38 9.60
N VAL A 88 -7.77 -9.51 10.44
CA VAL A 88 -7.55 -9.76 11.88
C VAL A 88 -8.87 -9.95 12.61
N VAL A 89 -9.84 -9.06 12.39
CA VAL A 89 -11.18 -9.13 12.99
C VAL A 89 -11.95 -10.39 12.54
N ALA A 90 -11.67 -10.90 11.35
CA ALA A 90 -12.25 -12.15 10.86
C ALA A 90 -11.50 -13.41 11.34
N GLY A 91 -10.54 -13.28 12.25
CA GLY A 91 -9.78 -14.42 12.81
C GLY A 91 -8.77 -15.05 11.84
N LYS A 92 -8.44 -14.39 10.73
CA LYS A 92 -7.54 -14.94 9.68
C LYS A 92 -6.07 -14.55 9.86
N GLY A 93 -5.76 -13.79 10.90
CA GLY A 93 -4.44 -13.24 11.22
C GLY A 93 -3.83 -12.34 10.15
N LEU A 94 -2.63 -11.83 10.40
CA LEU A 94 -1.84 -11.10 9.41
C LEU A 94 -1.14 -12.06 8.46
N PRO A 95 -0.94 -11.66 7.19
CA PRO A 95 -0.17 -12.46 6.26
C PRO A 95 1.32 -12.40 6.64
N GLU A 96 1.97 -13.57 6.64
CA GLU A 96 3.42 -13.70 6.69
C GLU A 96 3.95 -13.81 5.26
N ILE A 97 4.83 -12.89 4.86
CA ILE A 97 5.36 -12.80 3.50
C ILE A 97 6.88 -12.69 3.51
N ASN A 98 7.40 -11.65 4.14
CA ASN A 98 8.83 -11.44 4.36
C ASN A 98 9.01 -10.37 5.43
N ALA A 99 10.18 -10.32 6.06
CA ALA A 99 10.45 -9.46 7.20
C ALA A 99 10.07 -7.99 6.95
N VAL A 100 10.37 -7.45 5.76
CA VAL A 100 10.15 -6.03 5.44
C VAL A 100 8.66 -5.73 5.23
N VAL A 101 7.96 -6.60 4.51
CA VAL A 101 6.53 -6.48 4.25
C VAL A 101 5.73 -6.68 5.53
N ASP A 102 6.18 -7.59 6.38
CA ASP A 102 5.50 -7.96 7.63
C ASP A 102 5.62 -6.84 8.67
N VAL A 103 6.77 -6.18 8.80
CA VAL A 103 6.92 -4.94 9.59
C VAL A 103 5.95 -3.86 9.10
N ILE A 104 5.83 -3.67 7.78
CA ILE A 104 4.95 -2.63 7.24
C ILE A 104 3.48 -2.96 7.42
N ASN A 105 3.11 -4.24 7.35
CA ASN A 105 1.77 -4.71 7.65
C ASN A 105 1.43 -4.47 9.13
N LEU A 106 2.36 -4.79 10.04
CA LEU A 106 2.23 -4.53 11.47
C LEU A 106 2.01 -3.04 11.75
N VAL A 107 2.90 -2.18 11.25
CA VAL A 107 2.79 -0.72 11.40
C VAL A 107 1.48 -0.19 10.81
N SER A 108 1.02 -0.74 9.68
CA SER A 108 -0.25 -0.33 9.06
C SER A 108 -1.46 -0.67 9.94
N VAL A 109 -1.40 -1.78 10.67
CA VAL A 109 -2.45 -2.24 11.58
C VAL A 109 -2.46 -1.38 12.85
N GLU A 110 -1.29 -1.13 13.43
CA GLU A 110 -1.14 -0.31 14.64
C GLU A 110 -1.58 1.14 14.40
N SER A 111 -1.01 1.77 13.37
CA SER A 111 -1.32 3.16 13.01
C SER A 111 -2.70 3.34 12.40
N ARG A 112 -3.32 2.25 11.93
CA ARG A 112 -4.57 2.25 11.16
C ARG A 112 -4.50 3.09 9.87
N LEU A 113 -3.28 3.35 9.39
CA LEU A 113 -2.99 4.14 8.19
C LEU A 113 -2.34 3.25 7.13
N PRO A 114 -2.62 3.50 5.83
CA PRO A 114 -2.02 2.71 4.77
C PRO A 114 -0.54 3.08 4.59
N VAL A 115 0.35 2.11 4.82
CA VAL A 115 1.79 2.25 4.56
C VAL A 115 2.17 1.46 3.30
N GLY A 116 3.14 1.97 2.54
CA GLY A 116 3.64 1.34 1.32
C GLY A 116 5.16 1.20 1.31
N LEU A 117 5.64 0.03 0.88
CA LEU A 117 7.06 -0.27 0.66
C LEU A 117 7.46 -0.01 -0.80
N TYR A 118 8.61 0.61 -1.04
CA TYR A 118 9.21 0.77 -2.36
C TYR A 118 10.71 0.47 -2.32
N ASP A 119 11.20 -0.21 -3.35
CA ASP A 119 12.64 -0.43 -3.54
C ASP A 119 13.24 0.76 -4.29
N LEU A 120 14.07 1.54 -3.58
CA LEU A 120 14.71 2.73 -4.13
C LEU A 120 15.71 2.41 -5.24
N GLY A 121 16.29 1.21 -5.28
CA GLY A 121 17.18 0.79 -6.38
C GLY A 121 16.48 0.72 -7.74
N HIS A 122 15.15 0.62 -7.72
CA HIS A 122 14.30 0.60 -8.91
C HIS A 122 13.55 1.92 -9.14
N VAL A 123 13.75 2.93 -8.28
CA VAL A 123 13.14 4.25 -8.42
C VAL A 123 14.03 5.10 -9.33
N VAL A 124 13.44 5.65 -10.38
CA VAL A 124 14.11 6.61 -11.28
C VAL A 124 13.40 7.95 -11.20
N GLY A 125 14.13 9.03 -10.91
CA GLY A 125 13.57 10.39 -10.85
C GLY A 125 12.83 10.72 -9.55
N ASP A 126 11.98 11.74 -9.61
CA ASP A 126 11.24 12.24 -8.45
C ASP A 126 9.94 11.47 -8.17
N ILE A 127 9.56 11.43 -6.90
CA ILE A 127 8.35 10.75 -6.43
C ILE A 127 7.26 11.79 -6.20
N VAL A 128 6.14 11.64 -6.92
CA VAL A 128 4.97 12.50 -6.76
C VAL A 128 3.79 11.70 -6.22
N PHE A 129 3.29 12.08 -5.05
CA PHE A 129 2.06 11.52 -4.47
C PHE A 129 0.84 12.21 -5.08
N ARG A 130 0.09 11.47 -5.91
CA ARG A 130 -1.04 11.98 -6.68
C ARG A 130 -2.20 11.00 -6.73
N ALA A 131 -3.39 11.48 -7.08
CA ALA A 131 -4.52 10.62 -7.38
C ALA A 131 -4.26 9.81 -8.67
N GLY A 132 -4.61 8.52 -8.65
CA GLY A 132 -4.45 7.64 -9.80
C GLY A 132 -5.48 7.96 -10.89
N CYS A 133 -5.00 8.22 -12.12
CA CYS A 133 -5.84 8.43 -13.30
C CYS A 133 -6.04 7.12 -14.10
N HIS A 134 -7.26 6.89 -14.60
CA HIS A 134 -7.62 5.68 -15.35
C HIS A 134 -6.90 5.57 -16.70
N CYS A 135 -6.43 6.68 -17.26
CA CYS A 135 -5.78 6.75 -18.57
C CYS A 135 -4.29 6.35 -18.56
N SER A 136 -3.68 6.15 -17.40
CA SER A 136 -2.30 5.67 -17.31
C SER A 136 -2.27 4.15 -17.12
N PRO A 137 -1.58 3.38 -17.99
CA PRO A 137 -1.30 1.99 -17.67
C PRO A 137 -0.50 1.94 -16.36
N ILE A 138 -1.07 1.26 -15.37
CA ILE A 138 -0.42 0.93 -14.11
C ILE A 138 0.12 -0.50 -14.30
N PRO A 139 1.45 -0.71 -14.32
CA PRO A 139 1.97 -2.07 -14.27
C PRO A 139 1.45 -2.72 -13.00
N SER A 140 0.77 -3.85 -13.13
CA SER A 140 0.33 -4.61 -11.97
C SER A 140 1.55 -4.97 -11.11
N ALA A 141 1.39 -5.11 -9.79
CA ALA A 141 2.49 -5.55 -8.90
C ALA A 141 3.17 -6.85 -9.39
N ARG A 142 2.44 -7.67 -10.16
CA ARG A 142 2.91 -8.90 -10.81
C ARG A 142 3.88 -8.64 -11.97
N THR A 143 3.79 -7.48 -12.61
CA THR A 143 4.66 -7.05 -13.70
C THR A 143 5.95 -6.42 -13.16
N ALA A 144 5.89 -5.71 -12.02
CA ALA A 144 7.07 -5.16 -11.34
C ALA A 144 7.91 -6.26 -10.66
N ALA A 145 7.26 -7.25 -10.03
CA ALA A 145 7.95 -8.37 -9.36
C ALA A 145 8.63 -9.36 -10.32
N ARG A 146 8.38 -9.28 -11.65
CA ARG A 146 9.05 -10.15 -12.63
C ARG A 146 10.45 -9.69 -13.03
N ARG A 147 10.88 -8.48 -12.63
CA ARG A 147 12.19 -7.93 -13.02
C ARG A 147 13.25 -7.95 -11.91
N ALA A 148 12.93 -8.44 -10.71
CA ALA A 148 13.91 -8.67 -9.66
C ALA A 148 13.73 -10.09 -9.11
N ILE A 149 14.87 -10.79 -8.95
CA ILE A 149 15.08 -12.15 -8.42
C ILE A 149 14.98 -13.27 -9.48
N PRO A 150 16.12 -13.72 -10.05
CA PRO A 150 16.21 -14.95 -10.82
C PRO A 150 16.59 -16.11 -9.89
N SER A 151 15.60 -16.79 -9.30
CA SER A 151 15.65 -18.23 -9.02
C SER A 151 14.34 -18.65 -8.36
N GLU A 152 13.85 -19.80 -8.82
CA GLU A 152 12.80 -20.62 -8.21
C GLU A 152 11.34 -20.39 -8.64
N ARG A 153 10.95 -21.39 -9.43
CA ARG A 153 9.67 -21.76 -10.01
C ARG A 153 8.55 -21.79 -8.96
N TRP A 154 7.64 -20.81 -8.98
CA TRP A 154 6.37 -20.87 -8.24
C TRP A 154 5.20 -21.29 -9.13
N SER A 155 4.55 -22.38 -8.73
CA SER A 155 3.44 -23.03 -9.42
C SER A 155 2.17 -22.19 -9.45
N ARG A 156 1.41 -22.36 -10.54
CA ARG A 156 0.13 -21.69 -10.79
C ARG A 156 -0.91 -22.11 -9.73
N ARG A 157 -1.32 -21.19 -8.85
CA ARG A 157 -2.74 -20.97 -8.43
C ARG A 157 -2.84 -20.03 -7.23
N ARG A 158 -3.50 -18.88 -7.46
CA ARG A 158 -4.48 -18.16 -6.61
C ARG A 158 -4.33 -16.63 -6.76
N ARG A 159 -5.46 -15.98 -7.02
CA ARG A 159 -5.61 -14.54 -7.29
C ARG A 159 -5.46 -13.75 -5.98
N SER A 160 -4.24 -13.40 -5.59
CA SER A 160 -4.02 -12.46 -4.47
C SER A 160 -4.13 -11.01 -4.99
N ARG A 161 -5.23 -10.34 -4.63
CA ARG A 161 -5.54 -8.96 -4.99
C ARG A 161 -4.88 -8.00 -3.98
N CYS A 162 -3.65 -7.57 -4.25
CA CYS A 162 -3.01 -6.48 -3.53
C CYS A 162 -3.36 -5.16 -4.26
N TRP A 163 -4.20 -4.31 -3.68
CA TRP A 163 -4.58 -3.01 -4.27
C TRP A 163 -3.96 -1.89 -3.44
N ARG A 164 -3.10 -1.08 -4.08
CA ARG A 164 -2.24 -0.07 -3.48
C ARG A 164 -2.67 1.31 -3.97
N LEU A 165 -2.76 2.28 -3.06
CA LEU A 165 -2.83 3.72 -3.41
C LEU A 165 -1.60 4.01 -4.28
N SER A 166 -1.83 4.25 -5.57
CA SER A 166 -0.78 4.07 -6.58
C SER A 166 0.12 5.29 -6.66
N PHE A 167 1.35 5.16 -6.18
CA PHE A 167 2.47 6.04 -6.52
C PHE A 167 2.91 5.69 -7.95
N ARG A 168 3.08 6.68 -8.83
CA ARG A 168 3.77 6.47 -10.12
C ARG A 168 5.20 6.96 -9.96
N LEU A 169 6.14 6.04 -10.16
CA LEU A 169 7.54 6.36 -10.42
C LEU A 169 7.73 6.51 -11.94
N PRO A 170 8.58 7.43 -12.41
CA PRO A 170 9.02 7.44 -13.80
C PRO A 170 9.60 6.06 -14.19
N ALA A 171 9.00 5.42 -15.20
CA ALA A 171 9.58 4.22 -15.81
C ALA A 171 10.65 4.61 -16.83
N ARG A 172 11.65 3.74 -17.05
CA ARG A 172 12.58 3.86 -18.19
C ARG A 172 11.78 4.11 -19.47
N LYS A 173 12.14 5.17 -20.22
CA LYS A 173 11.66 5.40 -21.58
C LYS A 173 12.26 4.33 -22.48
N ASP A 174 11.51 3.27 -22.73
CA ASP A 174 11.68 2.54 -23.99
C ASP A 174 10.88 3.31 -25.04
N SER A 175 11.56 3.72 -26.10
CA SER A 175 11.08 4.57 -27.19
C SER A 175 9.87 3.95 -27.88
N GLY A 176 8.77 4.72 -27.98
CA GLY A 176 7.68 4.45 -28.93
C GLY A 176 6.31 4.20 -28.29
N ALA A 177 5.56 5.27 -28.02
CA ALA A 177 4.10 5.31 -28.16
C ALA A 177 3.60 6.74 -27.87
N GLY A 178 2.90 7.34 -28.85
CA GLY A 178 2.38 8.69 -28.80
C GLY A 178 1.45 8.96 -27.61
N ARG A 179 1.60 10.15 -27.01
CA ARG A 179 0.70 10.63 -25.94
C ARG A 179 -0.64 11.01 -26.56
N LYS A 180 -1.72 10.38 -26.12
CA LYS A 180 -3.07 10.96 -26.21
C LYS A 180 -3.35 11.63 -24.86
N GLU A 181 -3.45 12.95 -24.88
CA GLU A 181 -3.89 13.75 -23.73
C GLU A 181 -5.36 13.45 -23.45
N CYS A 182 -5.69 13.25 -22.17
CA CYS A 182 -7.05 12.96 -21.72
C CYS A 182 -7.57 14.23 -21.00
N PRO A 183 -8.65 14.86 -21.49
CA PRO A 183 -9.06 16.21 -21.10
C PRO A 183 -9.68 16.32 -19.68
N THR A 184 -9.74 15.21 -18.93
CA THR A 184 -10.36 15.14 -17.59
C THR A 184 -9.36 14.86 -16.46
N CYS A 185 -8.04 15.00 -16.70
CA CYS A 185 -6.98 14.77 -15.72
C CYS A 185 -6.25 16.03 -15.29
#